data_AF-A0AAV9WJ47-F1
#
_entry.id   AF-A0AAV9WJ47-F1
#
_cell.length_a   1.000
_cell.length_b   1.000
_cell.length_c   1.000
_cell.angle_alpha   90.00
_cell.angle_beta   90.00
_cell.angle_gamma   90.00
#
_symmetry.space_group_name_H-M   'P 1'
#
loop_
_entity.id
_entity.type
_entity.pdbx_description
1 polymer ?
#
loop_
_entity_poly.entity_id
_entity_poly.type
_entity_poly.pdbx_seq_one_letter_code
_entity_poly.pdbx_strand_id
1 'polypeptide(L)'
;MFRADDGEKVRLLCVLLVRLFMSTLARLERENLLGPDTRIKNIGTIMALWMMAAKVFNDYGCVETGDEPEQLGPRKDKKNWQPPSFNNLILAYAVKYDITLLGPRTIVDLIEECEEEIATEDVELPVPESNRGPKADPFGFSPNLKSYKSDHGPNMGGDKLDITTFSIAERRRTAFDGRDPLGREEIASLKQGMVLMVA
;
A
#
# COMPACT_ATOMS: atom_id res chain seq x y z
N MET A 1 -25.05 8.18 -9.45
CA MET A 1 -24.26 7.77 -8.26
C MET A 1 -23.57 6.46 -8.62
N PHE A 2 -22.28 6.54 -8.95
CA PHE A 2 -21.50 5.44 -9.49
C PHE A 2 -21.07 4.49 -8.36
N ARG A 3 -21.59 3.26 -8.35
CA ARG A 3 -21.07 2.18 -7.52
C ARG A 3 -19.90 1.52 -8.26
N ALA A 4 -18.71 2.07 -8.07
CA ALA A 4 -17.47 1.32 -8.22
C ALA A 4 -17.33 0.39 -6.99
N ASP A 5 -18.25 -0.56 -6.84
CA ASP A 5 -18.35 -1.43 -5.65
C ASP A 5 -17.31 -2.55 -5.75
N ASP A 6 -16.06 -2.20 -5.49
CA ASP A 6 -15.04 -3.17 -5.10
C ASP A 6 -14.12 -2.62 -4.02
N GLY A 7 -14.75 -2.05 -2.99
CA GLY A 7 -14.04 -1.49 -1.83
C GLY A 7 -13.14 -2.53 -1.16
N GLU A 8 -13.52 -3.81 -1.18
CA GLU A 8 -12.69 -4.88 -0.65
C GLU A 8 -11.41 -5.09 -1.48
N LYS A 9 -11.48 -5.11 -2.82
CA LYS A 9 -10.25 -5.18 -3.64
C LYS A 9 -9.36 -3.95 -3.47
N VAL A 10 -9.94 -2.77 -3.29
CA VAL A 10 -9.20 -1.54 -3.01
C VAL A 10 -8.49 -1.64 -1.66
N ARG A 11 -9.21 -2.05 -0.61
CA ARG A 11 -8.68 -2.30 0.74
C ARG A 11 -7.52 -3.30 0.70
N LEU A 12 -7.72 -4.46 0.09
CA LEU A 12 -6.69 -5.48 -0.07
C LEU A 12 -5.46 -4.97 -0.85
N LEU A 13 -5.67 -4.16 -1.89
CA LEU A 13 -4.58 -3.55 -2.64
C LEU A 13 -3.79 -2.54 -1.79
N CYS A 14 -4.47 -1.67 -1.03
CA CYS A 14 -3.83 -0.73 -0.12
C CYS A 14 -2.98 -1.45 0.93
N VAL A 15 -3.52 -2.51 1.57
CA VAL A 15 -2.78 -3.36 2.50
C VAL A 15 -1.55 -4.01 1.84
N LEU A 16 -1.66 -4.46 0.58
CA LEU A 16 -0.52 -5.01 -0.16
C LEU A 16 0.57 -3.97 -0.44
N LEU A 17 0.20 -2.73 -0.76
CA LEU A 17 1.14 -1.64 -1.01
C LEU A 17 1.93 -1.28 0.25
N VAL A 18 1.24 -1.22 1.39
CA VAL A 18 1.84 -1.02 2.71
C VAL A 18 2.84 -2.15 3.02
N ARG A 19 2.45 -3.41 2.83
CA ARG A 19 3.36 -4.57 3.03
C ARG A 19 4.55 -4.55 2.09
N LEU A 20 4.35 -4.20 0.82
CA LEU A 20 5.43 -4.07 -0.15
C LEU A 20 6.49 -3.10 0.36
N PHE A 21 6.08 -1.95 0.89
CA PHE A 21 7.00 -0.97 1.43
C PHE A 21 7.71 -1.49 2.69
N MET A 22 7.00 -2.09 3.64
CA MET A 22 7.64 -2.66 4.84
C MET A 22 8.63 -3.80 4.50
N SER A 23 8.26 -4.70 3.59
CA SER A 23 9.16 -5.75 3.11
C SER A 23 10.37 -5.17 2.38
N THR A 24 10.23 -3.99 1.77
CA THR A 24 11.36 -3.25 1.19
C THR A 24 12.27 -2.73 2.30
N LEU A 25 11.75 -2.08 3.35
CA LEU A 25 12.56 -1.61 4.48
C LEU A 25 13.33 -2.75 5.17
N ALA A 26 12.65 -3.85 5.49
CA ALA A 26 13.30 -5.04 6.06
C ALA A 26 14.37 -5.65 5.13
N ARG A 27 14.20 -5.53 3.81
CA ARG A 27 15.22 -5.95 2.85
C ARG A 27 16.42 -5.00 2.85
N LEU A 28 16.18 -3.69 2.86
CA LEU A 28 17.25 -2.69 2.90
C LEU A 28 18.07 -2.80 4.18
N GLU A 29 17.43 -3.04 5.32
CA GLU A 29 18.08 -3.35 6.60
C GLU A 29 19.05 -4.54 6.46
N ARG A 30 18.58 -5.68 5.92
CA ARG A 30 19.43 -6.87 5.71
C ARG A 30 20.60 -6.64 4.78
N GLU A 31 20.40 -5.80 3.78
CA GLU A 31 21.44 -5.46 2.80
C GLU A 31 22.38 -4.35 3.32
N ASN A 32 22.20 -3.87 4.56
CA ASN A 32 22.92 -2.73 5.16
C ASN A 32 22.83 -1.46 4.29
N LEU A 33 21.64 -1.21 3.75
CA LEU A 33 21.33 -0.07 2.88
C LEU A 33 20.41 0.96 3.55
N LEU A 34 20.17 0.84 4.86
CA LEU A 34 19.54 1.88 5.67
C LEU A 34 20.63 2.59 6.49
N GLY A 35 20.59 3.92 6.49
CA GLY A 35 21.53 4.78 7.20
C GLY A 35 21.88 6.04 6.41
N PRO A 36 22.52 7.04 7.05
CA PRO A 36 22.88 8.31 6.40
C PRO A 36 23.88 8.13 5.24
N ASP A 37 24.78 7.15 5.34
CA ASP A 37 25.80 6.86 4.33
C ASP A 37 25.33 5.91 3.21
N THR A 38 24.03 5.59 3.17
CA THR A 38 23.50 4.69 2.15
C THR A 38 23.58 5.28 0.75
N ARG A 39 23.82 4.43 -0.24
CA ARG A 39 23.69 4.81 -1.67
C ARG A 39 22.26 5.14 -2.08
N ILE A 40 21.27 4.76 -1.27
CA ILE A 40 19.85 5.00 -1.55
C ILE A 40 19.50 6.44 -1.16
N LYS A 41 19.54 7.32 -2.14
CA LYS A 41 19.18 8.73 -1.96
C LYS A 41 17.71 8.89 -1.58
N ASN A 42 17.42 9.92 -0.79
CA ASN A 42 16.07 10.36 -0.43
C ASN A 42 15.22 9.32 0.32
N ILE A 43 15.83 8.34 0.99
CA ILE A 43 15.08 7.30 1.72
C ILE A 43 14.17 7.90 2.79
N GLY A 44 14.63 8.91 3.53
CA GLY A 44 13.81 9.61 4.52
C GLY A 44 12.59 10.30 3.91
N THR A 45 12.71 10.84 2.70
CA THR A 45 11.56 11.40 1.97
C THR A 45 10.59 10.34 1.48
N ILE A 46 11.10 9.21 1.00
CA ILE A 46 10.26 8.09 0.60
C ILE A 46 9.48 7.55 1.80
N MET A 47 10.15 7.37 2.96
CA MET A 47 9.52 6.96 4.21
C MET A 47 8.42 7.94 4.63
N ALA A 48 8.70 9.25 4.62
CA ALA A 48 7.71 10.27 4.95
C ALA A 48 6.50 10.28 4.01
N LEU A 49 6.71 10.07 2.71
CA LEU A 49 5.62 9.96 1.73
C LEU A 49 4.75 8.72 1.99
N TRP A 50 5.35 7.60 2.39
CA TRP A 50 4.60 6.40 2.75
C TRP A 50 3.82 6.56 4.05
N MET A 51 4.34 7.28 5.04
CA MET A 51 3.56 7.62 6.24
C MET A 51 2.31 8.44 5.89
N MET A 52 2.47 9.44 5.01
CA MET A 52 1.34 10.21 4.50
C MET A 52 0.36 9.33 3.71
N ALA A 53 0.85 8.46 2.83
CA ALA A 53 0.00 7.55 2.07
C ALA A 53 -0.79 6.60 2.97
N ALA A 54 -0.16 6.06 4.02
CA ALA A 54 -0.83 5.19 4.97
C ALA A 54 -1.86 5.92 5.81
N LYS A 55 -1.59 7.17 6.23
CA LYS A 55 -2.62 8.02 6.84
C LYS A 55 -3.83 8.16 5.91
N VAL A 56 -3.60 8.49 4.64
CA VAL A 56 -4.68 8.60 3.65
C VAL A 56 -5.44 7.28 3.53
N PHE A 57 -4.74 6.15 3.44
CA PHE A 57 -5.40 4.84 3.37
C PHE A 57 -6.22 4.52 4.62
N ASN A 58 -5.74 4.86 5.82
CA ASN A 58 -6.49 4.71 7.06
C ASN A 58 -7.73 5.62 7.09
N ASP A 59 -7.59 6.89 6.71
CA ASP A 59 -8.71 7.85 6.66
C ASP A 59 -9.84 7.39 5.70
N TYR A 60 -9.51 6.55 4.71
CA TYR A 60 -10.47 5.91 3.80
C TYR A 60 -10.86 4.48 4.19
N GLY A 61 -10.51 4.00 5.39
CA GLY A 61 -10.85 2.64 5.87
C GLY A 61 -10.17 1.52 5.08
N CYS A 62 -9.08 1.81 4.36
CA CYS A 62 -8.44 0.85 3.46
C CYS A 62 -7.40 -0.04 4.16
N VAL A 63 -6.89 0.37 5.33
CA VAL A 63 -5.78 -0.31 6.04
C VAL A 63 -6.13 -0.64 7.49
N GLU A 64 -7.33 -0.26 7.97
CA GLU A 64 -7.84 -0.70 9.27
C GLU A 64 -7.77 -2.23 9.40
N THR A 65 -7.04 -2.68 10.41
CA THR A 65 -6.90 -4.09 10.76
C THR A 65 -8.25 -4.59 11.23
N GLY A 66 -8.75 -5.65 10.60
CA GLY A 66 -9.94 -6.35 11.12
C GLY A 66 -9.70 -6.84 12.55
N ASP A 67 -10.79 -7.17 13.25
CA ASP A 67 -10.79 -7.54 14.68
C ASP A 67 -9.88 -8.74 15.04
N GLU A 68 -9.34 -9.46 14.05
CA GLU A 68 -8.45 -10.60 14.27
C GLU A 68 -6.98 -10.24 13.99
N PRO A 69 -6.07 -10.43 14.97
CA PRO A 69 -4.65 -10.16 14.78
C PRO A 69 -4.06 -11.13 13.76
N GLU A 70 -3.57 -10.58 12.65
CA GLU A 70 -2.89 -11.36 11.63
C GLU A 70 -1.51 -11.80 12.11
N GLN A 71 -1.19 -13.09 11.96
CA GLN A 71 0.12 -13.64 12.34
C GLN A 71 1.20 -13.22 11.33
N LEU A 72 1.79 -12.04 11.56
CA LEU A 72 2.98 -11.55 10.88
C LEU A 72 4.25 -11.93 11.66
N GLY A 73 5.42 -11.69 11.06
CA GLY A 73 6.72 -11.80 11.75
C GLY A 73 7.51 -13.10 11.51
N PRO A 74 8.73 -13.19 12.09
CA PRO A 74 9.62 -14.33 11.92
C PRO A 74 8.95 -15.65 12.28
N ARG A 75 9.18 -16.72 11.50
CA ARG A 75 8.62 -18.07 11.71
C ARG A 75 8.82 -18.62 13.12
N LYS A 76 9.87 -18.18 13.82
CA LYS A 76 10.15 -18.59 15.20
C LYS A 76 9.36 -17.81 16.26
N ASP A 77 8.89 -16.61 15.92
CA ASP A 77 8.25 -15.65 16.84
C ASP A 77 6.74 -15.46 16.54
N LYS A 78 6.23 -16.14 15.51
CA LYS A 78 4.88 -16.07 14.92
C LYS A 78 3.67 -16.10 15.86
N LYS A 79 3.82 -16.49 17.12
CA LYS A 79 2.67 -16.62 18.03
C LYS A 79 2.25 -15.30 18.69
N ASN A 80 3.14 -14.32 18.81
CA ASN A 80 2.89 -13.14 19.65
C ASN A 80 3.28 -11.78 19.04
N TRP A 81 3.88 -11.73 17.83
CA TRP A 81 4.24 -10.43 17.26
C TRP A 81 3.01 -9.70 16.71
N GLN A 82 2.61 -8.64 17.41
CA GLN A 82 1.57 -7.71 16.99
C GLN A 82 2.25 -6.38 16.63
N PRO A 83 2.51 -6.13 15.34
CA PRO A 83 3.10 -4.86 14.96
C PRO A 83 2.14 -3.70 15.29
N PRO A 84 2.64 -2.54 15.75
CA PRO A 84 1.84 -1.33 15.86
C PRO A 84 1.44 -0.81 14.47
N SER A 85 0.86 0.39 14.39
CA SER A 85 0.51 0.99 13.11
C SER A 85 1.72 1.04 12.16
N PHE A 86 1.44 1.04 10.86
CA PHE A 86 2.48 1.13 9.84
C PHE A 86 3.34 2.39 9.98
N ASN A 87 2.75 3.50 10.44
CA ASN A 87 3.49 4.74 10.63
C ASN A 87 4.50 4.60 11.78
N ASN A 88 4.12 3.96 12.89
CA ASN A 88 5.04 3.67 14.00
C ASN A 88 6.20 2.77 13.56
N LEU A 89 5.94 1.78 12.70
CA LEU A 89 7.00 0.92 12.16
C LEU A 89 7.98 1.70 11.26
N ILE A 90 7.48 2.60 10.41
CA ILE A 90 8.35 3.46 9.59
C ILE A 90 9.19 4.36 10.47
N LEU A 91 8.58 5.00 11.47
CA LEU A 91 9.27 5.89 12.41
C LEU A 91 10.36 5.14 13.18
N ALA A 92 10.07 3.93 13.67
CA ALA A 92 11.05 3.07 14.34
C ALA A 92 12.23 2.70 13.43
N TYR A 93 11.98 2.40 12.14
CA TYR A 93 13.06 2.21 11.16
C TYR A 93 13.88 3.50 10.97
N ALA A 94 13.25 4.67 10.93
CA ALA A 94 13.93 5.93 10.75
C ALA A 94 14.86 6.25 11.92
N VAL A 95 14.35 6.12 13.15
CA VAL A 95 15.11 6.34 14.39
C VAL A 95 16.26 5.35 14.53
N LYS A 96 16.00 4.05 14.32
CA LYS A 96 17.03 2.99 14.43
C LYS A 96 18.24 3.24 13.53
N TYR A 97 18.03 3.84 12.36
CA TYR A 97 19.07 4.04 11.35
C TYR A 97 19.49 5.51 11.17
N ASP A 98 19.11 6.39 12.10
CA ASP A 98 19.44 7.82 12.05
C ASP A 98 19.05 8.48 10.70
N ILE A 99 17.84 8.17 10.23
CA ILE A 99 17.29 8.70 8.99
C ILE A 99 16.34 9.85 9.30
N THR A 100 16.66 11.06 8.84
CA THR A 100 15.76 12.20 8.95
C THR A 100 14.58 12.08 7.98
N LEU A 101 13.36 12.10 8.51
CA LEU A 101 12.12 12.14 7.73
C LEU A 101 11.84 13.58 7.25
N LEU A 102 11.67 13.77 5.95
CA LEU A 102 11.52 15.08 5.32
C LEU A 102 10.54 15.01 4.15
N GLY A 103 9.76 16.05 3.88
CA GLY A 103 9.00 16.18 2.64
C GLY A 103 7.60 16.75 2.83
N PRO A 104 6.58 15.91 3.10
CA PRO A 104 5.21 16.38 3.34
C PRO A 104 5.14 17.46 4.42
N ARG A 105 4.31 18.48 4.21
CA ARG A 105 4.16 19.58 5.19
C ARG A 105 3.68 19.08 6.57
N THR A 106 2.90 18.01 6.58
CA THR A 106 2.30 17.40 7.77
C THR A 106 3.16 16.30 8.38
N ILE A 107 4.43 16.16 7.96
CA ILE A 107 5.29 15.08 8.48
C ILE A 107 5.57 15.25 9.97
N VAL A 108 5.67 16.48 10.46
CA VAL A 108 5.89 16.77 11.89
C VAL A 108 4.69 16.28 12.70
N ASP A 109 3.48 16.65 12.29
CA ASP A 109 2.24 16.21 12.94
C ASP A 109 2.12 14.67 12.92
N LEU A 110 2.48 14.02 11.81
CA LEU A 110 2.47 12.54 11.71
C LEU A 110 3.48 11.87 12.64
N ILE A 111 4.63 12.48 12.88
CA ILE A 111 5.63 11.97 13.82
C ILE A 111 5.10 12.10 15.25
N GLU A 112 4.56 13.27 15.59
CA GLU A 112 3.95 13.54 16.90
C GLU A 112 2.81 12.55 17.19
N GLU A 113 1.89 12.33 16.23
CA GLU A 113 0.81 11.33 16.34
C GLU A 113 1.35 9.92 16.63
N CYS A 114 2.47 9.53 16.00
CA CYS A 114 3.07 8.22 16.25
C CYS A 114 3.66 8.12 17.66
N GLU A 115 4.37 9.15 18.10
CA GLU A 115 5.03 9.21 19.41
C GLU A 115 4.02 9.27 20.56
N GLU A 116 2.84 9.88 20.33
CA GLU A 116 1.71 9.87 21.26
C GLU A 116 1.05 8.48 21.37
N GLU A 117 1.01 7.69 20.28
CA GLU A 117 0.44 6.34 20.28
C GLU A 117 1.31 5.34 21.04
N ILE A 118 2.62 5.34 20.77
CA ILE A 118 3.61 4.46 21.40
C ILE A 118 4.99 5.10 21.31
N ALA A 119 5.77 5.01 22.39
CA ALA A 119 7.16 5.46 22.39
C ALA A 119 7.95 4.72 21.30
N THR A 120 8.68 5.45 20.46
CA THR A 120 9.33 4.88 19.27
C THR A 120 10.35 3.78 19.64
N GLU A 121 10.99 3.91 20.79
CA GLU A 121 11.91 2.91 21.36
C GLU A 121 11.24 1.59 21.76
N ASP A 122 9.93 1.62 22.06
CA ASP A 122 9.14 0.45 22.43
C ASP A 122 8.56 -0.29 21.21
N VAL A 123 8.74 0.26 20.00
CA VAL A 123 8.28 -0.36 18.76
C VAL A 123 9.22 -1.50 18.35
N GLU A 124 8.75 -2.74 18.49
CA GLU A 124 9.50 -3.92 18.09
C GLU A 124 9.52 -4.12 16.56
N LEU A 125 10.67 -3.87 15.94
CA LEU A 125 10.94 -4.22 14.55
C LEU A 125 11.23 -5.73 14.40
N PRO A 126 10.79 -6.36 13.29
CA PRO A 126 11.00 -7.78 13.11
C PRO A 126 12.50 -8.09 13.03
N VAL A 127 12.93 -9.15 13.71
CA VAL A 127 14.33 -9.61 13.62
C VAL A 127 14.62 -9.99 12.17
N PRO A 128 15.74 -9.51 11.59
CA PRO A 128 16.15 -9.98 10.27
C PRO A 128 16.41 -11.49 10.34
N GLU A 129 15.52 -12.32 9.76
CA GLU A 129 15.65 -13.78 9.78
C GLU A 129 16.91 -14.25 9.03
N SER A 130 18.06 -14.26 9.71
CA SER A 130 19.38 -14.72 9.26
C SER A 130 19.87 -14.15 7.92
N ASN A 131 21.18 -13.90 7.83
CA ASN A 131 21.84 -13.47 6.58
C ASN A 131 21.82 -14.54 5.46
N ARG A 132 21.11 -15.67 5.64
CA ARG A 132 20.99 -16.76 4.67
C ARG A 132 19.69 -16.67 3.87
N GLY A 133 19.59 -15.62 3.05
CA GLY A 133 18.88 -15.66 1.78
C GLY A 133 17.60 -14.81 1.65
N PRO A 134 17.08 -14.69 0.41
CA PRO A 134 15.97 -13.81 0.02
C PRO A 134 14.58 -14.23 0.55
N LYS A 135 14.50 -15.08 1.58
CA LYS A 135 13.26 -15.72 2.06
C LYS A 135 12.63 -15.06 3.30
N ALA A 136 13.28 -14.06 3.88
CA ALA A 136 12.76 -13.32 5.01
C ALA A 136 11.78 -12.22 4.54
N ASP A 137 10.49 -12.51 4.62
CA ASP A 137 9.39 -11.57 4.31
C ASP A 137 8.51 -11.40 5.57
N PRO A 138 8.99 -10.67 6.60
CA PRO A 138 8.33 -10.59 7.89
C PRO A 138 6.94 -9.93 7.83
N PHE A 139 6.68 -9.14 6.79
CA PHE A 139 5.39 -8.48 6.56
C PHE A 139 4.47 -9.26 5.60
N GLY A 140 4.93 -10.42 5.10
CA GLY A 140 4.12 -11.33 4.31
C GLY A 140 3.65 -10.77 2.97
N PHE A 141 4.40 -9.86 2.34
CA PHE A 141 4.02 -9.30 1.04
C PHE A 141 3.84 -10.38 -0.03
N SER A 142 4.83 -11.26 -0.19
CA SER A 142 4.88 -12.30 -1.23
C SER A 142 3.72 -13.30 -1.13
N PRO A 143 3.42 -13.91 0.03
CA PRO A 143 2.25 -14.79 0.15
C PRO A 143 0.94 -14.04 -0.08
N ASN A 144 0.78 -12.82 0.42
CA ASN A 144 -0.45 -12.05 0.23
C ASN A 144 -0.66 -11.60 -1.22
N LEU A 145 0.41 -11.23 -1.94
CA LEU A 145 0.33 -10.94 -3.37
C LEU A 145 -0.10 -12.17 -4.17
N LYS A 146 0.36 -13.37 -3.76
CA LYS A 146 -0.05 -14.63 -4.40
C LYS A 146 -1.54 -14.89 -4.18
N SER A 147 -2.04 -14.71 -2.95
CA SER A 147 -3.47 -14.85 -2.65
C SER A 147 -4.31 -13.85 -3.45
N TYR A 148 -3.93 -12.57 -3.43
CA TYR A 148 -4.62 -11.52 -4.19
C TYR A 148 -4.72 -11.84 -5.68
N LYS A 149 -3.63 -12.32 -6.30
CA LYS A 149 -3.64 -12.74 -7.72
C LYS A 149 -4.48 -13.98 -7.98
N SER A 150 -4.56 -14.90 -7.01
CA SER A 150 -5.43 -16.07 -7.09
C SER A 150 -6.90 -15.65 -7.11
N ASP A 151 -7.27 -14.71 -6.25
CA ASP A 151 -8.67 -14.32 -6.02
C ASP A 151 -9.17 -13.31 -7.06
N HIS A 152 -8.27 -12.52 -7.67
CA HIS A 152 -8.63 -11.40 -8.55
C HIS A 152 -8.01 -11.48 -9.95
N GLY A 153 -7.28 -12.56 -10.22
CA GLY A 153 -6.63 -12.82 -11.49
C GLY A 153 -5.16 -12.34 -11.54
N PRO A 154 -4.37 -12.92 -12.46
CA PRO A 154 -2.92 -12.71 -12.48
C PRO A 154 -2.50 -11.28 -12.88
N ASN A 155 -3.37 -10.58 -13.62
CA ASN A 155 -3.12 -9.25 -14.17
C ASN A 155 -3.95 -8.22 -13.40
N MET A 156 -3.25 -7.38 -12.64
CA MET A 156 -3.81 -6.18 -11.99
C MET A 156 -3.95 -5.06 -13.02
N GLY A 157 -5.11 -4.41 -13.09
CA GLY A 157 -5.37 -3.36 -14.08
C GLY A 157 -5.39 -3.84 -15.54
N GLY A 158 -5.13 -2.90 -16.45
CA GLY A 158 -4.97 -3.12 -17.90
C GLY A 158 -6.22 -2.79 -18.73
N ASP A 159 -6.05 -2.81 -20.04
CA ASP A 159 -7.05 -2.42 -21.04
C ASP A 159 -8.36 -3.22 -20.93
N LYS A 160 -8.30 -4.43 -20.35
CA LYS A 160 -9.49 -5.23 -20.01
C LYS A 160 -10.43 -4.55 -19.01
N LEU A 161 -10.03 -3.45 -18.36
CA LEU A 161 -10.84 -2.61 -17.48
C LEU A 161 -11.07 -1.20 -18.07
N ASP A 162 -10.49 -0.90 -19.24
CA ASP A 162 -10.69 0.35 -19.94
C ASP A 162 -12.00 0.30 -20.72
N ILE A 163 -13.04 0.92 -20.16
CA ILE A 163 -14.37 0.99 -20.76
C ILE A 163 -14.37 1.64 -22.16
N THR A 164 -13.37 2.45 -22.50
CA THR A 164 -13.26 3.07 -23.82
C THR A 164 -12.89 2.05 -24.90
N THR A 165 -12.28 0.93 -24.51
CA THR A 165 -11.96 -0.20 -25.40
C THR A 165 -13.08 -1.24 -25.51
N PHE A 166 -14.04 -1.22 -24.58
CA PHE A 166 -15.13 -2.19 -24.53
C PHE A 166 -16.10 -2.01 -25.70
N SER A 167 -16.72 -3.11 -26.13
CA SER A 167 -17.92 -3.05 -26.95
C SER A 167 -19.09 -2.44 -26.15
N ILE A 168 -20.10 -1.95 -26.87
CA ILE A 168 -21.36 -1.46 -26.26
C ILE A 168 -21.99 -2.54 -25.37
N ALA A 169 -21.95 -3.81 -25.81
CA ALA A 169 -22.54 -4.92 -25.07
C ALA A 169 -21.79 -5.19 -23.76
N GLU A 170 -20.45 -5.11 -23.77
CA GLU A 170 -19.62 -5.27 -22.57
C GLU A 170 -19.86 -4.12 -21.60
N ARG A 171 -19.84 -2.87 -22.06
CA ARG A 171 -20.11 -1.71 -21.20
C ARG A 171 -21.48 -1.80 -20.53
N ARG A 172 -22.52 -2.16 -21.27
CA ARG A 172 -23.88 -2.37 -20.71
C ARG A 172 -23.90 -3.49 -19.68
N ARG A 173 -23.20 -4.59 -19.93
CA ARG A 173 -23.14 -5.72 -18.99
C ARG A 173 -22.47 -5.33 -17.67
N THR A 174 -21.44 -4.49 -17.73
CA THR A 174 -20.69 -4.05 -16.54
C THR A 174 -21.27 -2.81 -15.88
N ALA A 175 -22.14 -2.06 -16.57
CA ALA A 175 -22.78 -0.87 -16.04
C ALA A 175 -23.89 -1.21 -15.04
N PHE A 176 -23.97 -0.41 -13.99
CA PHE A 176 -24.89 -0.63 -12.87
C PHE A 176 -26.36 -0.69 -13.30
N ASP A 177 -26.77 0.21 -14.18
CA ASP A 177 -28.15 0.31 -14.67
C ASP A 177 -28.40 -0.48 -15.97
N GLY A 178 -27.41 -1.25 -16.41
CA GLY A 178 -27.44 -1.98 -17.69
C GLY A 178 -27.37 -1.09 -18.92
N ARG A 179 -27.16 0.23 -18.76
CA ARG A 179 -27.10 1.21 -19.86
C ARG A 179 -25.64 1.48 -20.22
N ASP A 180 -25.42 1.88 -21.47
CA ASP A 180 -24.07 2.23 -21.89
C ASP A 180 -23.70 3.61 -21.28
N PRO A 181 -22.66 3.71 -20.43
CA PRO A 181 -22.23 4.97 -19.85
C PRO A 181 -21.54 5.91 -20.85
N LEU A 182 -21.15 5.41 -22.04
CA LEU A 182 -20.53 6.21 -23.10
C LEU A 182 -21.49 6.31 -24.29
N GLY A 183 -22.14 7.46 -24.43
CA GLY A 183 -22.94 7.78 -25.59
C GLY A 183 -22.10 8.07 -26.84
N ARG A 184 -22.80 8.41 -27.93
CA ARG A 184 -22.17 8.60 -29.24
C ARG A 184 -21.26 9.83 -29.28
N GLU A 185 -21.65 10.90 -28.59
CA GLU A 185 -20.90 12.16 -28.54
C GLU A 185 -19.67 12.04 -27.64
N GLU A 186 -19.79 11.32 -26.52
CA GLU A 186 -18.69 11.00 -25.63
C GLU A 186 -17.62 10.17 -26.35
N ILE A 187 -18.02 9.12 -27.08
CA ILE A 187 -17.09 8.32 -27.88
C ILE A 187 -16.41 9.15 -28.98
N ALA A 188 -17.16 10.03 -29.65
CA ALA A 188 -16.59 10.91 -30.67
C ALA A 188 -15.55 11.87 -30.07
N SER A 189 -15.83 12.41 -28.88
CA SER A 189 -14.93 13.31 -28.16
C SER A 189 -13.66 12.60 -27.68
N LEU A 190 -13.81 11.40 -27.10
CA LEU A 190 -12.68 10.55 -26.71
C LEU A 190 -11.74 10.25 -27.89
N LYS A 191 -12.30 9.95 -29.07
CA LYS A 191 -11.51 9.71 -30.30
C LYS A 191 -10.74 10.94 -30.78
N GLN A 192 -11.18 12.13 -30.41
CA GLN A 192 -10.49 13.39 -30.70
C GLN A 192 -9.45 13.76 -29.61
N GLY A 193 -9.26 12.91 -28.60
CA GLY A 193 -8.35 13.17 -27.48
C GLY A 193 -8.92 14.13 -26.43
N MET A 194 -10.24 14.34 -26.43
CA MET A 194 -10.91 15.22 -25.48
C MET A 194 -11.22 14.48 -24.17
N VAL A 195 -11.19 15.20 -23.05
CA VAL A 195 -11.54 14.68 -21.72
C VAL A 195 -13.05 14.77 -21.53
N LEU A 196 -13.67 13.69 -21.04
CA LEU A 196 -15.08 13.69 -20.68
C LEU A 196 -15.29 14.38 -19.34
N MET A 197 -16.17 15.39 -19.30
CA MET A 197 -16.71 15.87 -18.03
C MET A 197 -17.90 15.02 -17.66
N VAL A 198 -17.75 14.23 -16.60
CA VAL A 198 -18.84 13.47 -16.01
C VAL A 198 -19.51 14.39 -14.99
N ALA A 199 -20.79 14.73 -15.21
CA ALA A 199 -21.60 15.52 -14.28
C ALA A 199 -22.17 14.67 -13.15
#